data_AF-A0A3N5T0F4-F1
#
_entry.id   AF-A0A3N5T0F4-F1
#
_cell.length_a   1.000
_cell.length_b   1.000
_cell.length_c   1.000
_cell.angle_alpha   90.00
_cell.angle_beta   90.00
_cell.angle_gamma   90.00
#
_symmetry.space_group_name_H-M   'P 1'
#
loop_
_entity.id
_entity.type
_entity.pdbx_description
1 polymer ?
#
loop_
_entity_poly.entity_id
_entity_poly.type
_entity_poly.pdbx_seq_one_letter_code
_entity_poly.pdbx_strand_id
1 'polypeptide(L)'
;MEIDESGIPQEKEPQLPQVEEPARQVSFFRKIFGFLLGAGDPEQEKKHLLHEIAKLLRKQRFKFYKTRSETVEPALAKYFYEFYRIMGPAQALVKYADYSGVLKQIIIENTLPKETLNARERLTEEAIRTRAEKMPLKELATQLKDELVGFMSCFDIDRVRQINHTYGLLTALVDLIHFDYYFMLKKFDSSLPEGNFYYTPKFEAINSEYVSEDLKEFVDIISSIEESEEWTKVLDILKEYRNVDIIPLPSWKKILVRIRELKRSRVLLYMVQYIEKDPYHKVTPHDKSEKIVESYLSKLKTQTELSIQKISKEKHTSKVDELTQLIFGTASVSRLKNYTEKANVPFAKKMLGGFIFVQPLNYLKAFLLDYLKKDIRQIIDLFLIKGKWSS
;
A
#
# COMPACT_ATOMS: atom_id res chain seq x y z
N MET A 1 41.64 8.13 -1.58
CA MET A 1 41.10 6.96 -2.31
C MET A 1 41.66 5.77 -1.56
N GLU A 2 40.94 5.30 -0.56
CA GLU A 2 41.34 4.16 0.27
C GLU A 2 40.48 2.97 -0.14
N ILE A 3 41.15 1.84 -0.33
CA ILE A 3 40.60 0.59 -0.88
C ILE A 3 40.82 -0.46 0.21
N ASP A 4 39.76 -1.16 0.61
CA ASP A 4 39.83 -2.32 1.50
C ASP A 4 39.69 -3.63 0.68
N GLU A 5 40.25 -4.72 1.21
CA GLU A 5 40.60 -6.01 0.60
C GLU A 5 39.44 -6.90 0.11
N SER A 6 38.22 -6.37 -0.06
CA SER A 6 37.08 -7.15 -0.57
C SER A 6 36.60 -6.78 -1.97
N GLY A 7 37.19 -5.78 -2.63
CA GLY A 7 36.96 -5.51 -4.06
C GLY A 7 35.52 -5.15 -4.47
N ILE A 8 34.64 -4.86 -3.50
CA ILE A 8 33.27 -4.39 -3.73
C ILE A 8 33.25 -2.87 -3.54
N PRO A 9 32.81 -2.07 -4.53
CA PRO A 9 32.65 -0.63 -4.36
C PRO A 9 31.61 -0.37 -3.27
N GLN A 10 32.00 0.29 -2.18
CA GLN A 10 31.02 0.84 -1.24
C GLN A 10 30.26 1.97 -1.94
N GLU A 11 28.99 1.72 -2.23
CA GLU A 11 28.02 2.73 -2.59
C GLU A 11 27.93 3.73 -1.43
N LYS A 12 28.43 4.95 -1.62
CA LYS A 12 28.13 6.05 -0.71
C LYS A 12 26.63 6.27 -0.77
N GLU A 13 25.93 5.95 0.32
CA GLU A 13 24.54 6.39 0.52
C GLU A 13 24.44 7.88 0.14
N PRO A 14 23.52 8.26 -0.76
CA PRO A 14 23.25 9.66 -1.02
C PRO A 14 22.72 10.26 0.28
N GLN A 15 23.50 11.13 0.90
CA GLN A 15 23.02 11.99 1.97
C GLN A 15 21.85 12.80 1.39
N LEU A 16 20.64 12.44 1.78
CA LEU A 16 19.43 13.21 1.51
C LEU A 16 19.69 14.65 1.98
N PRO A 17 19.29 15.66 1.19
CA PRO A 17 19.38 17.05 1.65
C PRO A 17 18.62 17.15 2.96
N GLN A 18 19.34 17.53 4.03
CA GLN A 18 18.73 17.86 5.30
C GLN A 18 17.67 18.92 5.02
N VAL A 19 16.41 18.56 5.21
CA VAL A 19 15.31 19.51 5.20
C VAL A 19 15.66 20.52 6.29
N GLU A 20 16.00 21.76 5.89
CA GLU A 20 16.14 22.87 6.82
C GLU A 20 14.81 23.01 7.57
N GLU A 21 14.78 22.53 8.82
CA GLU A 21 13.68 22.82 9.73
C GLU A 21 13.46 24.34 9.72
N PRO A 22 12.20 24.84 9.63
CA PRO A 22 11.92 26.24 9.83
C PRO A 22 11.97 26.56 11.33
N ALA A 23 13.16 26.42 11.91
CA ALA A 23 13.48 26.67 13.31
C ALA A 23 13.60 28.17 13.61
N ARG A 24 13.36 29.08 12.66
CA ARG A 24 13.73 30.50 12.84
C ARG A 24 12.98 31.22 13.97
N GLN A 25 11.72 30.90 14.28
CA GLN A 25 10.99 31.61 15.34
C GLN A 25 11.21 30.98 16.73
N VAL A 26 11.14 29.66 16.86
CA VAL A 26 11.45 28.98 18.14
C VAL A 26 12.94 29.11 18.51
N SER A 27 13.83 29.14 17.51
CA SER A 27 15.26 29.43 17.70
C SER A 27 15.52 30.89 18.05
N PHE A 28 14.70 31.84 17.59
CA PHE A 28 14.79 33.25 18.00
C PHE A 28 14.45 33.41 19.48
N PHE A 29 13.39 32.76 19.97
CA PHE A 29 13.08 32.73 21.41
C PHE A 29 14.13 31.92 22.18
N ARG A 30 14.60 30.74 21.73
CA ARG A 30 15.70 30.04 22.44
C ARG A 30 17.03 30.82 22.48
N LYS A 31 17.41 31.51 21.40
CA LYS A 31 18.67 32.28 21.33
C LYS A 31 18.64 33.56 22.14
N ILE A 32 17.51 34.27 22.19
CA ILE A 32 17.38 35.47 23.03
C ILE A 32 17.36 35.07 24.52
N PHE A 33 16.71 33.97 24.86
CA PHE A 33 16.49 33.59 26.25
C PHE A 33 17.68 32.86 26.85
N GLY A 34 18.42 32.06 26.06
CA GLY A 34 19.69 31.47 26.47
C GLY A 34 20.80 32.50 26.76
N PHE A 35 20.64 33.74 26.29
CA PHE A 35 21.60 34.83 26.52
C PHE A 35 21.20 35.79 27.65
N LEU A 36 19.89 35.88 27.99
CA LEU A 36 19.35 36.84 28.97
C LEU A 36 19.06 36.24 30.35
N LEU A 37 18.86 34.93 30.45
CA LEU A 37 18.49 34.26 31.70
C LEU A 37 19.42 33.07 31.92
N GLY A 38 20.56 33.33 32.55
CA GLY A 38 21.32 32.27 33.19
C GLY A 38 20.42 31.50 34.15
N ALA A 39 20.35 30.17 33.99
CA ALA A 39 19.73 29.20 34.89
C ALA A 39 18.39 29.65 35.53
N GLY A 40 17.38 29.94 34.69
CA GLY A 40 16.00 30.18 35.14
C GLY A 40 15.25 28.88 35.45
N ASP A 41 14.30 28.94 36.39
CA ASP A 41 13.38 27.86 36.73
C ASP A 41 12.53 27.45 35.50
N PRO A 42 12.60 26.18 35.04
CA PRO A 42 11.83 25.69 33.89
C PRO A 42 10.32 25.95 33.97
N GLU A 43 9.73 25.97 35.17
CA GLU A 43 8.31 26.25 35.32
C GLU A 43 7.94 27.71 35.03
N GLN A 44 8.83 28.64 35.39
CA GLN A 44 8.63 30.06 35.11
C GLN A 44 8.75 30.35 33.62
N GLU A 45 9.72 29.73 32.95
CA GLU A 45 9.88 29.81 31.49
C GLU A 45 8.62 29.28 30.79
N LYS A 46 8.12 28.11 31.21
CA LYS A 46 6.89 27.52 30.68
C LYS A 46 5.68 28.46 30.82
N LYS A 47 5.48 29.05 32.01
CA LYS A 47 4.39 30.01 32.27
C LYS A 47 4.51 31.27 31.40
N HIS A 48 5.72 31.80 31.23
CA HIS A 48 5.98 32.95 30.38
C HIS A 48 5.66 32.65 28.92
N LEU A 49 6.10 31.50 28.39
CA LEU A 49 5.79 31.08 27.03
C LEU A 49 4.29 30.92 26.79
N LEU A 50 3.56 30.29 27.72
CA LEU A 50 2.10 30.17 27.64
C LEU A 50 1.40 31.54 27.65
N HIS A 51 1.93 32.51 28.41
CA HIS A 51 1.41 33.87 28.41
C HIS A 51 1.60 34.58 27.06
N GLU A 52 2.76 34.40 26.42
CA GLU A 52 3.02 34.93 25.07
C GLU A 52 2.13 34.26 24.02
N ILE A 53 1.95 32.93 24.08
CA ILE A 53 1.00 32.21 23.22
C ILE A 53 -0.42 32.76 23.39
N ALA A 54 -0.85 33.04 24.63
CA ALA A 54 -2.15 33.66 24.88
C ALA A 54 -2.28 35.04 24.22
N LYS A 55 -1.23 35.87 24.26
CA LYS A 55 -1.21 37.17 23.57
C LYS A 55 -1.30 37.01 22.06
N LEU A 56 -0.58 36.05 21.49
CA LEU A 56 -0.63 35.74 20.07
C LEU A 56 -2.04 35.33 19.66
N LEU A 57 -2.66 34.39 20.38
CA LEU A 57 -4.05 33.95 20.15
C LEU A 57 -5.06 35.10 20.19
N ARG A 58 -4.93 36.04 21.13
CA ARG A 58 -5.81 37.22 21.22
C ARG A 58 -5.69 38.17 20.02
N LYS A 59 -4.50 38.23 19.39
CA LYS A 59 -4.22 39.09 18.23
C LYS A 59 -4.53 38.41 16.89
N GLN A 60 -4.88 37.12 16.89
CA GLN A 60 -5.17 36.38 15.67
C GLN A 60 -6.46 36.85 14.98
N ARG A 61 -6.42 36.91 13.64
CA ARG A 61 -7.57 37.33 12.83
C ARG A 61 -8.76 36.37 12.87
N PHE A 62 -8.48 35.07 13.09
CA PHE A 62 -9.46 34.00 12.93
C PHE A 62 -10.51 33.94 14.05
N LYS A 63 -10.27 34.58 15.19
CA LYS A 63 -11.17 34.60 16.37
C LYS A 63 -11.65 33.19 16.77
N PHE A 64 -10.79 32.19 16.64
CA PHE A 64 -11.12 30.78 16.95
C PHE A 64 -11.14 30.46 18.44
N TYR A 65 -10.41 31.24 19.25
CA TYR A 65 -10.16 30.88 20.65
C TYR A 65 -10.23 32.10 21.55
N LYS A 66 -10.83 31.92 22.73
CA LYS A 66 -10.93 32.96 23.76
C LYS A 66 -10.23 32.51 25.03
N THR A 67 -9.02 33.01 25.22
CA THR A 67 -8.13 32.60 26.32
C THR A 67 -8.68 32.86 27.73
N ARG A 68 -9.60 33.82 27.90
CA ARG A 68 -10.12 34.17 29.24
C ARG A 68 -11.13 33.14 29.75
N SER A 69 -11.93 32.59 28.85
CA SER A 69 -12.96 31.60 29.16
C SER A 69 -12.52 30.18 28.81
N GLU A 70 -11.33 30.00 28.23
CA GLU A 70 -10.83 28.70 27.74
C GLU A 70 -11.85 28.02 26.80
N THR A 71 -12.46 28.86 25.95
CA THR A 71 -13.49 28.43 24.99
C THR A 71 -12.99 28.53 23.57
N VAL A 72 -13.41 27.57 22.78
CA VAL A 72 -13.32 27.58 21.32
C VAL A 72 -14.59 28.21 20.77
N GLU A 73 -14.42 29.14 19.85
CA GLU A 73 -15.52 29.96 19.36
C GLU A 73 -16.19 29.34 18.12
N PRO A 74 -17.47 29.66 17.84
CA PRO A 74 -18.19 29.18 16.65
C PRO A 74 -17.48 29.44 15.31
N ALA A 75 -16.58 30.43 15.27
CA ALA A 75 -15.76 30.73 14.10
C ALA A 75 -14.89 29.54 13.67
N LEU A 76 -14.37 28.76 14.63
CA LEU A 76 -13.60 27.55 14.31
C LEU A 76 -14.49 26.51 13.63
N ALA A 77 -15.65 26.21 14.21
CA ALA A 77 -16.59 25.25 13.66
C ALA A 77 -17.07 25.64 12.26
N LYS A 78 -17.36 26.93 12.02
CA LYS A 78 -17.66 27.44 10.67
C LYS A 78 -16.52 27.17 9.69
N TYR A 79 -15.28 27.34 10.12
CA TYR A 79 -14.10 27.08 9.30
C TYR A 79 -13.99 25.59 8.94
N PHE A 80 -14.12 24.69 9.92
CA PHE A 80 -14.11 23.24 9.68
C PHE A 80 -15.32 22.76 8.86
N TYR A 81 -16.48 23.40 8.99
CA TYR A 81 -17.65 23.09 8.16
C TYR A 81 -17.40 23.38 6.68
N GLU A 82 -16.58 24.38 6.33
CA GLU A 82 -16.18 24.63 4.95
C GLU A 82 -15.29 23.51 4.38
N PHE A 83 -14.45 22.88 5.20
CA PHE A 83 -13.74 21.65 4.83
C PHE A 83 -14.73 20.50 4.67
N TYR A 84 -15.61 20.29 5.65
CA TYR A 84 -16.56 19.18 5.65
C TYR A 84 -17.48 19.18 4.44
N ARG A 85 -17.95 20.35 3.99
CA ARG A 85 -18.79 20.46 2.79
C ARG A 85 -18.10 20.01 1.51
N ILE A 86 -16.77 20.03 1.46
CA ILE A 86 -15.98 19.61 0.31
C ILE A 86 -15.49 18.16 0.51
N MET A 87 -14.99 17.82 1.69
CA MET A 87 -14.38 16.52 1.99
C MET A 87 -15.39 15.44 2.37
N GLY A 88 -16.46 15.80 3.07
CA GLY A 88 -17.47 14.86 3.55
C GLY A 88 -18.06 13.98 2.45
N PRO A 89 -18.51 14.53 1.31
CA PRO A 89 -18.99 13.72 0.19
C PRO A 89 -17.93 12.77 -0.40
N ALA A 90 -16.65 13.13 -0.30
CA ALA A 90 -15.54 12.35 -0.82
C ALA A 90 -15.18 11.13 0.06
N GLN A 91 -15.50 11.15 1.35
CA GLN A 91 -15.14 10.08 2.31
C GLN A 91 -15.62 8.70 1.85
N ALA A 92 -16.88 8.58 1.42
CA ALA A 92 -17.43 7.31 0.93
C ALA A 92 -16.71 6.81 -0.34
N LEU A 93 -16.18 7.73 -1.15
CA LEU A 93 -15.49 7.40 -2.40
C LEU A 93 -14.05 6.92 -2.14
N VAL A 94 -13.39 7.36 -1.07
CA VAL A 94 -11.97 7.02 -0.80
C VAL A 94 -11.74 6.04 0.35
N LYS A 95 -12.80 5.46 0.93
CA LYS A 95 -12.77 4.56 2.10
C LYS A 95 -11.67 3.47 2.13
N TYR A 96 -11.24 2.97 0.96
CA TYR A 96 -10.20 1.93 0.85
C TYR A 96 -9.03 2.34 -0.06
N ALA A 97 -8.85 3.64 -0.31
CA ALA A 97 -7.82 4.16 -1.21
C ALA A 97 -6.41 3.83 -0.71
N ASP A 98 -6.12 4.03 0.58
CA ASP A 98 -4.78 3.86 1.18
C ASP A 98 -4.24 2.42 1.07
N TYR A 99 -5.13 1.44 1.09
CA TYR A 99 -4.77 0.02 1.00
C TYR A 99 -4.91 -0.56 -0.40
N SER A 100 -5.32 0.26 -1.38
CA SER A 100 -5.62 -0.26 -2.71
C SER A 100 -4.36 -0.55 -3.50
N GLY A 101 -4.07 -1.83 -3.71
CA GLY A 101 -3.04 -2.27 -4.65
C GLY A 101 -3.29 -1.76 -6.07
N VAL A 102 -4.56 -1.60 -6.45
CA VAL A 102 -4.96 -1.03 -7.75
C VAL A 102 -4.56 0.43 -7.85
N LEU A 103 -4.79 1.24 -6.81
CA LEU A 103 -4.41 2.65 -6.82
C LEU A 103 -2.89 2.84 -6.86
N LYS A 104 -2.14 2.02 -6.11
CA LYS A 104 -0.66 1.97 -6.19
C LYS A 104 -0.19 1.64 -7.61
N GLN A 105 -0.85 0.69 -8.27
CA GLN A 105 -0.57 0.33 -9.65
C GLN A 105 -0.88 1.48 -10.61
N ILE A 106 -2.04 2.15 -10.49
CA ILE A 106 -2.40 3.31 -11.33
C ILE A 106 -1.35 4.42 -11.18
N ILE A 107 -0.92 4.74 -9.96
CA ILE A 107 0.12 5.76 -9.74
C ILE A 107 1.41 5.42 -10.47
N ILE A 108 1.85 4.16 -10.34
CA ILE A 108 3.06 3.69 -11.01
C ILE A 108 2.88 3.79 -12.53
N GLU A 109 1.82 3.21 -13.07
CA GLU A 109 1.59 3.15 -14.52
C GLU A 109 1.37 4.53 -15.16
N ASN A 110 0.71 5.46 -14.47
CA ASN A 110 0.50 6.84 -14.93
C ASN A 110 1.82 7.63 -15.06
N THR A 111 2.90 7.18 -14.43
CA THR A 111 4.24 7.78 -14.58
C THR A 111 5.06 7.18 -15.73
N LEU A 112 4.60 6.09 -16.34
CA LEU A 112 5.37 5.35 -17.34
C LEU A 112 5.06 5.84 -18.76
N PRO A 113 6.08 5.95 -19.64
CA PRO A 113 5.89 6.11 -21.07
C PRO A 113 5.07 4.96 -21.67
N LYS A 114 4.38 5.23 -22.78
CA LYS A 114 3.55 4.24 -23.49
C LYS A 114 4.35 3.01 -23.91
N GLU A 115 5.60 3.19 -24.30
CA GLU A 115 6.51 2.11 -24.69
C GLU A 115 6.78 1.16 -23.51
N THR A 116 6.95 1.72 -22.31
CA THR A 116 7.16 0.95 -21.07
C THR A 116 5.87 0.24 -20.64
N LEU A 117 4.69 0.87 -20.83
CA LEU A 117 3.39 0.24 -20.60
C LEU A 117 3.16 -0.95 -21.55
N ASN A 118 3.48 -0.80 -22.84
CA ASN A 118 3.43 -1.91 -23.80
C ASN A 118 4.38 -3.05 -23.38
N ALA A 119 5.55 -2.73 -22.84
CA ALA A 119 6.46 -3.74 -22.30
C ALA A 119 5.84 -4.49 -21.11
N ARG A 120 5.14 -3.79 -20.20
CA ARG A 120 4.39 -4.40 -19.10
C ARG A 120 3.25 -5.30 -19.58
N GLU A 121 2.51 -4.91 -20.61
CA GLU A 121 1.43 -5.73 -21.19
C GLU A 121 1.94 -7.08 -21.72
N ARG A 122 3.14 -7.11 -22.31
CA ARG A 122 3.77 -8.36 -22.79
C ARG A 122 4.13 -9.34 -21.67
N LEU A 123 4.19 -8.86 -20.43
CA LEU A 123 4.50 -9.65 -19.23
C LEU A 123 3.24 -10.17 -18.51
N THR A 124 2.04 -9.91 -19.04
CA THR A 124 0.78 -10.42 -18.49
C THR A 124 0.62 -11.93 -18.74
N GLU A 125 -0.13 -12.63 -17.88
CA GLU A 125 -0.37 -14.08 -18.06
C GLU A 125 -1.01 -14.36 -19.43
N GLU A 126 -1.94 -13.52 -19.86
CA GLU A 126 -2.62 -13.62 -21.16
C GLU A 126 -1.61 -13.54 -22.32
N ALA A 127 -0.76 -12.51 -22.34
CA ALA A 127 0.24 -12.35 -23.40
C ALA A 127 1.27 -13.49 -23.42
N ILE A 128 1.70 -13.93 -22.23
CA ILE A 128 2.62 -15.06 -22.07
C ILE A 128 1.99 -16.35 -22.62
N ARG A 129 0.72 -16.62 -22.32
CA ARG A 129 0.00 -17.80 -22.82
C ARG A 129 -0.09 -17.81 -24.34
N THR A 130 -0.48 -16.69 -24.95
CA THR A 130 -0.55 -16.58 -26.42
C THR A 130 0.82 -16.80 -27.08
N ARG A 131 1.91 -16.32 -26.47
CA ARG A 131 3.27 -16.58 -26.98
C ARG A 131 3.66 -18.04 -26.81
N ALA A 132 3.32 -18.65 -25.68
CA ALA A 132 3.65 -20.05 -25.38
C ALA A 132 3.05 -21.06 -26.36
N GLU A 133 1.97 -20.71 -27.06
CA GLU A 133 1.40 -21.53 -28.14
C GLU A 133 2.29 -21.56 -29.39
N LYS A 134 3.03 -20.48 -29.66
CA LYS A 134 3.77 -20.26 -30.91
C LYS A 134 5.26 -20.55 -30.82
N MET A 135 5.82 -20.68 -29.62
CA MET A 135 7.26 -20.85 -29.43
C MET A 135 7.62 -21.82 -28.29
N PRO A 136 8.85 -22.37 -28.29
CA PRO A 136 9.34 -23.22 -27.20
C PRO A 136 9.37 -22.50 -25.85
N LEU A 137 8.98 -23.19 -24.78
CA LEU A 137 8.91 -22.60 -23.42
C LEU A 137 10.25 -22.11 -22.90
N LYS A 138 11.35 -22.79 -23.24
CA LYS A 138 12.69 -22.39 -22.81
C LYS A 138 13.11 -21.06 -23.44
N GLU A 139 12.83 -20.88 -24.72
CA GLU A 139 13.10 -19.63 -25.44
C GLU A 139 12.21 -18.50 -24.92
N LEU A 140 10.92 -18.77 -24.69
CA LEU A 140 9.99 -17.81 -24.09
C LEU A 140 10.47 -17.37 -22.71
N ALA A 141 10.94 -18.30 -21.87
CA ALA A 141 11.42 -17.98 -20.53
C ALA A 141 12.65 -17.05 -20.55
N THR A 142 13.58 -17.26 -21.48
CA THR A 142 14.72 -16.36 -21.68
C THR A 142 14.25 -14.98 -22.12
N GLN A 143 13.36 -14.91 -23.13
CA GLN A 143 12.83 -13.61 -23.62
C GLN A 143 12.12 -12.83 -22.50
N LEU A 144 11.28 -13.49 -21.71
CA LEU A 144 10.56 -12.85 -20.59
C LEU A 144 11.52 -12.37 -19.49
N LYS A 145 12.62 -13.09 -19.24
CA LYS A 145 13.64 -12.65 -18.30
C LYS A 145 14.33 -11.37 -18.79
N ASP A 146 14.69 -11.30 -20.07
CA ASP A 146 15.32 -10.12 -20.67
C ASP A 146 14.35 -8.93 -20.71
N GLU A 147 13.08 -9.18 -21.05
CA GLU A 147 12.01 -8.16 -21.00
C GLU A 147 11.75 -7.65 -19.57
N LEU A 148 11.77 -8.54 -18.56
CA LEU A 148 11.66 -8.15 -17.15
C LEU A 148 12.83 -7.26 -16.73
N VAL A 149 14.07 -7.63 -17.06
CA VAL A 149 15.26 -6.83 -16.75
C VAL A 149 15.17 -5.46 -17.42
N GLY A 150 14.80 -5.40 -18.70
CA GLY A 150 14.61 -4.15 -19.43
C GLY A 150 13.46 -3.29 -18.89
N PHE A 151 12.38 -3.91 -18.40
CA PHE A 151 11.29 -3.19 -17.75
C PHE A 151 11.73 -2.62 -16.39
N MET A 152 12.41 -3.42 -15.57
CA MET A 152 12.87 -3.00 -14.25
C MET A 152 13.90 -1.86 -14.33
N SER A 153 14.76 -1.85 -15.36
CA SER A 153 15.75 -0.79 -15.55
C SER A 153 15.14 0.58 -15.90
N CYS A 154 13.85 0.64 -16.28
CA CYS A 154 13.14 1.90 -16.52
C CYS A 154 12.82 2.68 -15.23
N PHE A 155 13.01 2.06 -14.06
CA PHE A 155 12.75 2.67 -12.74
C PHE A 155 14.04 3.19 -12.11
N ASP A 156 14.55 4.29 -12.66
CA ASP A 156 15.67 5.03 -12.06
C ASP A 156 15.27 5.71 -10.73
N ILE A 157 16.28 6.23 -10.03
CA ILE A 157 16.12 6.86 -8.71
C ILE A 157 15.12 8.03 -8.77
N ASP A 158 15.16 8.84 -9.81
CA ASP A 158 14.32 10.03 -9.93
C ASP A 158 12.87 9.67 -10.18
N ARG A 159 12.62 8.67 -11.03
CA ARG A 159 11.28 8.13 -11.25
C ARG A 159 10.71 7.46 -10.02
N VAL A 160 11.51 6.65 -9.32
CA VAL A 160 11.11 6.04 -8.04
C VAL A 160 10.73 7.13 -7.03
N ARG A 161 11.53 8.20 -6.93
CA ARG A 161 11.22 9.34 -6.07
C ARG A 161 9.91 10.01 -6.48
N GLN A 162 9.69 10.26 -7.77
CA GLN A 162 8.46 10.87 -8.27
C GLN A 162 7.21 10.01 -7.98
N ILE A 163 7.30 8.69 -8.14
CA ILE A 163 6.21 7.76 -7.84
C ILE A 163 5.87 7.81 -6.35
N ASN A 164 6.87 7.65 -5.48
CA ASN A 164 6.65 7.65 -4.03
C ASN A 164 6.15 9.01 -3.54
N HIS A 165 6.64 10.11 -4.13
CA HIS A 165 6.15 11.46 -3.86
C HIS A 165 4.66 11.61 -4.21
N THR A 166 4.27 11.19 -5.42
CA THR A 166 2.86 11.23 -5.87
C THR A 166 1.97 10.40 -4.94
N TYR A 167 2.46 9.24 -4.48
CA TYR A 167 1.75 8.40 -3.51
C TYR A 167 1.65 9.06 -2.12
N GLY A 168 2.70 9.75 -1.66
CA GLY A 168 2.67 10.54 -0.43
C GLY A 168 1.61 11.65 -0.48
N LEU A 169 1.55 12.41 -1.58
CA LEU A 169 0.53 13.44 -1.78
C LEU A 169 -0.88 12.85 -1.78
N LEU A 170 -1.10 11.74 -2.48
CA LEU A 170 -2.37 11.02 -2.46
C LEU A 170 -2.77 10.66 -1.03
N THR A 171 -1.85 10.07 -0.27
CA THR A 171 -2.13 9.60 1.08
C THR A 171 -2.45 10.77 2.01
N ALA A 172 -1.73 11.88 1.91
CA ALA A 172 -2.01 13.09 2.67
C ALA A 172 -3.41 13.68 2.33
N LEU A 173 -3.81 13.64 1.05
CA LEU A 173 -5.16 14.02 0.64
C LEU A 173 -6.21 13.07 1.23
N VAL A 174 -5.99 11.77 1.21
CA VAL A 174 -6.92 10.79 1.78
C VAL A 174 -7.05 10.95 3.29
N ASP A 175 -5.95 11.18 4.01
CA ASP A 175 -5.97 11.49 5.45
C ASP A 175 -6.80 12.75 5.74
N LEU A 176 -6.61 13.80 4.93
CA LEU A 176 -7.42 15.02 5.03
C LEU A 176 -8.90 14.79 4.74
N ILE A 177 -9.24 13.89 3.81
CA ILE A 177 -10.64 13.52 3.54
C ILE A 177 -11.22 12.75 4.73
N HIS A 178 -10.47 11.79 5.28
CA HIS A 178 -10.91 10.90 6.36
C HIS A 178 -10.92 11.51 7.76
N PHE A 179 -10.34 12.70 7.96
CA PHE A 179 -10.49 13.44 9.21
C PHE A 179 -11.97 13.50 9.65
N ASP A 180 -12.25 13.23 10.92
CA ASP A 180 -13.62 13.13 11.45
C ASP A 180 -14.24 14.53 11.69
N TYR A 181 -14.49 15.22 10.59
CA TYR A 181 -15.16 16.52 10.59
C TYR A 181 -16.52 16.45 11.28
N TYR A 182 -17.26 15.36 11.08
CA TYR A 182 -18.61 15.22 11.64
C TYR A 182 -18.56 15.24 13.16
N PHE A 183 -17.72 14.38 13.76
CA PHE A 183 -17.58 14.31 15.19
C PHE A 183 -17.06 15.62 15.79
N MET A 184 -16.06 16.24 15.15
CA MET A 184 -15.56 17.55 15.57
C MET A 184 -16.66 18.61 15.57
N LEU A 185 -17.46 18.70 14.51
CA LEU A 185 -18.51 19.70 14.37
C LEU A 185 -19.72 19.43 15.27
N LYS A 186 -20.04 18.16 15.55
CA LYS A 186 -21.12 17.75 16.45
C LYS A 186 -20.90 18.23 17.89
N LYS A 187 -19.65 18.43 18.30
CA LYS A 187 -19.30 19.04 19.60
C LYS A 187 -19.81 20.48 19.70
N PHE A 188 -19.87 21.21 18.59
CA PHE A 188 -20.35 22.61 18.54
C PHE A 188 -21.86 22.72 18.24
N ASP A 189 -22.45 21.70 17.61
CA ASP A 189 -23.89 21.60 17.35
C ASP A 189 -24.34 20.14 17.49
N SER A 190 -24.91 19.80 18.64
CA SER A 190 -25.37 18.44 18.95
C SER A 190 -26.47 17.93 18.01
N SER A 191 -27.19 18.84 17.35
CA SER A 191 -28.28 18.53 16.43
C SER A 191 -27.81 18.38 14.98
N LEU A 192 -26.52 18.56 14.69
CA LEU A 192 -25.95 18.41 13.36
C LEU A 192 -26.15 16.97 12.83
N PRO A 193 -26.90 16.79 11.74
CA PRO A 193 -27.03 15.50 11.08
C PRO A 193 -25.78 15.17 10.24
N GLU A 194 -25.36 13.91 10.27
CA GLU A 194 -24.24 13.42 9.46
C GLU A 194 -24.63 13.40 7.97
N GLY A 195 -23.73 13.87 7.08
CA GLY A 195 -23.91 13.80 5.63
C GLY A 195 -25.02 14.69 5.06
N ASN A 196 -25.71 15.49 5.88
CA ASN A 196 -26.75 16.41 5.42
C ASN A 196 -26.25 17.86 5.39
N PHE A 197 -25.87 18.30 4.21
CA PHE A 197 -25.32 19.65 3.95
C PHE A 197 -26.38 20.73 3.71
N TYR A 198 -27.67 20.39 3.76
CA TYR A 198 -28.78 21.36 3.68
C TYR A 198 -29.14 21.94 5.05
N TYR A 199 -28.79 21.23 6.13
CA TYR A 199 -28.95 21.73 7.49
C TYR A 199 -28.12 23.00 7.69
N THR A 200 -28.66 23.97 8.41
CA THR A 200 -27.97 25.22 8.77
C THR A 200 -27.41 25.08 10.18
N PRO A 201 -26.09 24.92 10.35
CA PRO A 201 -25.50 24.65 11.66
C PRO A 201 -25.63 25.82 12.63
N LYS A 202 -25.91 25.50 13.88
CA LYS A 202 -26.00 26.43 15.01
C LYS A 202 -24.85 26.19 15.97
N PHE A 203 -23.65 26.55 15.53
CA PHE A 203 -22.44 26.35 16.32
C PHE A 203 -22.40 27.26 17.54
N GLU A 204 -22.18 26.67 18.71
CA GLU A 204 -22.03 27.36 19.99
C GLU A 204 -20.58 27.29 20.49
N ALA A 205 -20.19 28.20 21.38
CA ALA A 205 -18.86 28.15 21.98
C ALA A 205 -18.78 26.98 22.98
N ILE A 206 -17.67 26.26 22.98
CA ILE A 206 -17.47 25.08 23.83
C ILE A 206 -16.16 25.17 24.60
N ASN A 207 -16.05 24.38 25.68
CA ASN A 207 -14.78 24.21 26.37
C ASN A 207 -13.73 23.60 25.42
N SER A 208 -12.52 24.15 25.45
CA SER A 208 -11.46 23.77 24.54
C SER A 208 -10.85 22.40 24.73
N GLU A 209 -10.96 21.81 25.92
CA GLU A 209 -10.49 20.45 26.18
C GLU A 209 -11.19 19.43 25.26
N TYR A 210 -12.44 19.68 24.84
CA TYR A 210 -13.20 18.76 24.00
C TYR A 210 -12.68 18.58 22.58
N VAL A 211 -11.84 19.50 22.07
CA VAL A 211 -11.33 19.48 20.70
C VAL A 211 -9.82 19.35 20.62
N SER A 212 -9.12 19.20 21.75
CA SER A 212 -7.65 19.23 21.76
C SER A 212 -7.05 18.14 20.87
N GLU A 213 -7.55 16.91 21.00
CA GLU A 213 -7.09 15.77 20.19
C GLU A 213 -7.40 15.96 18.69
N ASP A 214 -8.62 16.39 18.32
CA ASP A 214 -8.94 16.62 16.91
C ASP A 214 -8.05 17.73 16.32
N LEU A 215 -7.73 18.77 17.11
CA LEU A 215 -6.86 19.86 16.67
C LEU A 215 -5.42 19.39 16.46
N LYS A 216 -4.89 18.52 17.34
CA LYS A 216 -3.56 17.90 17.17
C LYS A 216 -3.52 17.10 15.88
N GLU A 217 -4.47 16.19 15.71
CA GLU A 217 -4.57 15.35 14.52
C GLU A 217 -4.67 16.19 13.24
N PHE A 218 -5.56 17.18 13.23
CA PHE A 218 -5.74 18.03 12.05
C PHE A 218 -4.49 18.84 11.73
N VAL A 219 -3.80 19.38 12.73
CA VAL A 219 -2.53 20.11 12.55
C VAL A 219 -1.47 19.20 11.95
N ASP A 220 -1.37 17.96 12.40
CA ASP A 220 -0.45 16.97 11.87
C ASP A 220 -0.78 16.61 10.42
N ILE A 221 -2.06 16.36 10.08
CA ILE A 221 -2.51 16.08 8.72
C ILE A 221 -2.18 17.24 7.76
N ILE A 222 -2.60 18.46 8.10
CA ILE A 222 -2.37 19.60 7.20
C ILE A 222 -0.88 19.92 7.06
N SER A 223 -0.04 19.51 8.02
CA SER A 223 1.40 19.70 7.95
C SER A 223 2.04 18.91 6.80
N SER A 224 1.55 17.71 6.52
CA SER A 224 1.97 16.84 5.41
C SER A 224 1.47 17.31 4.03
N ILE A 225 0.55 18.28 3.97
CA ILE A 225 0.05 18.82 2.70
C ILE A 225 1.04 19.86 2.15
N GLU A 226 1.68 19.53 1.03
CA GLU A 226 2.60 20.43 0.34
C GLU A 226 1.88 21.41 -0.61
N GLU A 227 2.21 22.70 -0.50
CA GLU A 227 1.46 23.77 -1.17
C GLU A 227 1.99 24.13 -2.57
N SER A 228 3.27 23.84 -2.84
CA SER A 228 3.94 24.10 -4.12
C SER A 228 3.60 23.06 -5.19
N GLU A 229 3.02 21.95 -4.79
CA GLU A 229 2.86 20.77 -5.63
C GLU A 229 1.71 20.89 -6.63
N GLU A 230 1.89 20.22 -7.77
CA GLU A 230 0.86 20.11 -8.79
C GLU A 230 -0.12 18.96 -8.46
N TRP A 231 -1.16 19.30 -7.71
CA TRP A 231 -2.20 18.37 -7.27
C TRP A 231 -3.09 17.82 -8.40
N THR A 232 -3.04 18.40 -9.60
CA THR A 232 -3.85 17.96 -10.76
C THR A 232 -3.68 16.47 -11.01
N LYS A 233 -2.44 15.99 -11.02
CA LYS A 233 -2.12 14.58 -11.26
C LYS A 233 -2.75 13.64 -10.22
N VAL A 234 -2.71 14.00 -8.95
CA VAL A 234 -3.28 13.20 -7.86
C VAL A 234 -4.80 13.10 -7.99
N LEU A 235 -5.45 14.21 -8.32
CA LEU A 235 -6.91 14.24 -8.52
C LEU A 235 -7.33 13.46 -9.77
N ASP A 236 -6.55 13.53 -10.86
CA ASP A 236 -6.81 12.75 -12.08
C ASP A 236 -6.66 11.24 -11.83
N ILE A 237 -5.66 10.82 -11.05
CA ILE A 237 -5.49 9.42 -10.64
C ILE A 237 -6.68 8.93 -9.81
N LEU A 238 -7.15 9.73 -8.86
CA LEU A 238 -8.35 9.40 -8.06
C LEU A 238 -9.61 9.31 -8.92
N LYS A 239 -9.74 10.21 -9.90
CA LYS A 239 -10.82 10.21 -10.87
C LYS A 239 -10.79 8.97 -11.76
N GLU A 240 -9.62 8.55 -12.23
CA GLU A 240 -9.44 7.30 -12.97
C GLU A 240 -9.83 6.09 -12.12
N TYR A 241 -9.40 6.05 -10.86
CA TYR A 241 -9.67 4.95 -9.93
C TYR A 241 -11.16 4.77 -9.61
N ARG A 242 -11.95 5.87 -9.54
CA ARG A 242 -13.39 5.82 -9.22
C ARG A 242 -14.32 6.09 -10.39
N ASN A 243 -13.77 6.44 -11.55
CA ASN A 243 -14.51 6.90 -12.72
C ASN A 243 -15.49 8.07 -12.40
N VAL A 244 -15.15 8.88 -11.40
CA VAL A 244 -15.94 10.05 -10.97
C VAL A 244 -15.00 11.09 -10.39
N ASP A 245 -15.32 12.37 -10.57
CA ASP A 245 -14.57 13.46 -9.96
C ASP A 245 -14.86 13.50 -8.45
N ILE A 246 -13.88 13.07 -7.64
CA ILE A 246 -14.02 12.96 -6.19
C ILE A 246 -14.05 14.36 -5.55
N ILE A 247 -13.08 15.22 -5.93
CA ILE A 247 -12.99 16.60 -5.48
C ILE A 247 -12.62 17.45 -6.71
N PRO A 248 -13.54 18.33 -7.15
CA PRO A 248 -13.23 19.23 -8.27
C PRO A 248 -12.01 20.10 -7.98
N LEU A 249 -11.11 20.25 -8.96
CA LEU A 249 -9.89 21.04 -8.84
C LEU A 249 -10.12 22.47 -8.28
N PRO A 250 -11.17 23.23 -8.67
CA PRO A 250 -11.43 24.54 -8.08
C PRO A 250 -11.76 24.49 -6.57
N SER A 251 -12.46 23.45 -6.12
CA SER A 251 -12.76 23.23 -4.70
C SER A 251 -11.50 22.86 -3.93
N TRP A 252 -10.65 22.00 -4.50
CA TRP A 252 -9.35 21.67 -3.91
C TRP A 252 -8.45 22.90 -3.75
N LYS A 253 -8.36 23.76 -4.79
CA LYS A 253 -7.61 25.01 -4.71
C LYS A 253 -8.10 25.93 -3.58
N LYS A 254 -9.41 25.99 -3.31
CA LYS A 254 -9.97 26.74 -2.17
C LYS A 254 -9.50 26.16 -0.83
N ILE A 255 -9.45 24.83 -0.71
CA ILE A 255 -8.94 24.16 0.49
C ILE A 255 -7.45 24.44 0.69
N LEU A 256 -6.63 24.34 -0.36
CA LEU A 256 -5.20 24.65 -0.27
C LEU A 256 -4.93 26.07 0.22
N VAL A 257 -5.70 27.06 -0.26
CA VAL A 257 -5.59 28.44 0.23
C VAL A 257 -5.89 28.52 1.74
N ARG A 258 -6.92 27.81 2.21
CA ARG A 258 -7.26 27.77 3.64
C ARG A 258 -6.18 27.09 4.49
N ILE A 259 -5.67 25.96 4.03
CA ILE A 259 -4.55 25.25 4.69
C ILE A 259 -3.33 26.18 4.80
N ARG A 260 -2.96 26.87 3.72
CA ARG A 260 -1.88 27.86 3.70
C ARG A 260 -2.09 28.95 4.75
N GLU A 261 -3.30 29.48 4.83
CA GLU A 261 -3.66 30.51 5.79
C GLU A 261 -3.54 30.02 7.26
N LEU A 262 -3.95 28.79 7.53
CA LEU A 262 -3.77 28.15 8.84
C LEU A 262 -2.29 27.93 9.15
N LYS A 263 -1.53 27.32 8.24
CA LYS A 263 -0.08 27.09 8.37
C LYS A 263 0.68 28.39 8.65
N ARG A 264 0.42 29.44 7.87
CA ARG A 264 1.09 30.75 8.03
C ARG A 264 0.76 31.41 9.36
N SER A 265 -0.49 31.33 9.81
CA SER A 265 -0.90 31.95 11.07
C SER A 265 -0.48 31.16 12.31
N ARG A 266 -0.23 29.85 12.16
CA ARG A 266 0.04 28.89 13.24
C ARG A 266 -1.05 28.86 14.31
N VAL A 267 -2.25 29.38 14.02
CA VAL A 267 -3.30 29.60 15.03
C VAL A 267 -3.72 28.29 15.71
N LEU A 268 -3.86 27.21 14.95
CA LEU A 268 -4.25 25.90 15.50
C LEU A 268 -3.14 25.31 16.38
N LEU A 269 -1.87 25.44 15.97
CA LEU A 269 -0.74 25.00 16.81
C LEU A 269 -0.69 25.76 18.13
N TYR A 270 -0.87 27.09 18.09
CA TYR A 270 -0.93 27.90 19.32
C TYR A 270 -2.10 27.51 20.22
N MET A 271 -3.25 27.14 19.64
CA MET A 271 -4.38 26.61 20.39
C MET A 271 -4.01 25.31 21.09
N VAL A 272 -3.45 24.33 20.37
CA VAL A 272 -3.00 23.05 20.95
C VAL A 272 -2.02 23.29 22.10
N GLN A 273 -0.96 24.08 21.87
CA GLN A 273 0.04 24.39 22.89
C GLN A 273 -0.57 25.02 24.15
N TYR A 274 -1.57 25.90 23.98
CA TYR A 274 -2.21 26.59 25.08
C TYR A 274 -3.20 25.70 25.85
N ILE A 275 -4.02 24.92 25.14
CA ILE A 275 -5.02 24.02 25.72
C ILE A 275 -4.31 22.92 26.55
N GLU A 276 -3.28 22.31 25.97
CA GLU A 276 -2.49 21.26 26.62
C GLU A 276 -1.55 21.79 27.71
N LYS A 277 -1.45 23.12 27.84
CA LYS A 277 -0.46 23.79 28.70
C LYS A 277 0.95 23.27 28.40
N ASP A 278 1.25 23.00 27.14
CA ASP A 278 2.56 22.56 26.65
C ASP A 278 3.05 23.51 25.54
N PRO A 279 3.85 24.53 25.89
CA PRO A 279 4.39 25.45 24.90
C PRO A 279 5.43 24.82 23.98
N TYR A 280 5.94 23.62 24.30
CA TYR A 280 6.97 22.93 23.54
C TYR A 280 6.39 21.93 22.54
N HIS A 281 5.08 21.70 22.54
CA HIS A 281 4.41 20.84 21.58
C HIS A 281 4.77 21.26 20.15
N LYS A 282 5.18 20.28 19.35
CA LYS A 282 5.54 20.43 17.95
C LYS A 282 4.63 19.56 17.11
N VAL A 283 4.38 20.05 15.90
CA VAL A 283 3.70 19.29 14.86
C VAL A 283 4.50 18.05 14.52
N THR A 284 3.83 16.92 14.43
CA THR A 284 4.38 15.62 14.02
C THR A 284 3.75 15.22 12.69
N PRO A 285 4.40 15.54 11.55
CA PRO A 285 3.84 15.20 10.25
C PRO A 285 3.55 13.69 10.16
N HIS A 286 2.43 13.35 9.53
CA HIS A 286 2.18 11.96 9.13
C HIS A 286 3.17 11.62 8.01
N ASP A 287 4.30 11.01 8.37
CA ASP A 287 5.25 10.47 7.39
C ASP A 287 4.77 9.09 6.95
N LYS A 288 4.07 9.05 5.82
CA LYS A 288 3.67 7.82 5.14
C LYS A 288 4.49 7.64 3.85
N SER A 289 5.81 7.78 3.93
CA SER A 289 6.74 7.49 2.83
C SER A 289 6.85 5.99 2.54
N GLU A 290 5.75 5.36 2.12
CA GLU A 290 5.75 3.98 1.67
C GLU A 290 6.46 3.87 0.31
N LYS A 291 7.43 2.95 0.22
CA LYS A 291 8.11 2.63 -1.04
C LYS A 291 7.27 1.62 -1.83
N ILE A 292 6.40 2.10 -2.72
CA ILE A 292 5.45 1.23 -3.43
C ILE A 292 6.05 0.51 -4.65
N VAL A 293 7.14 1.05 -5.22
CA VAL A 293 7.74 0.53 -6.46
C VAL A 293 8.31 -0.87 -6.29
N GLU A 294 9.05 -1.12 -5.21
CA GLU A 294 9.71 -2.41 -4.99
C GLU A 294 8.69 -3.55 -4.86
N SER A 295 7.60 -3.31 -4.11
CA SER A 295 6.49 -4.27 -3.99
C SER A 295 5.85 -4.55 -5.35
N TYR A 296 5.66 -3.53 -6.18
CA TYR A 296 5.10 -3.66 -7.52
C TYR A 296 6.01 -4.49 -8.44
N LEU A 297 7.31 -4.17 -8.51
CA LEU A 297 8.26 -4.89 -9.35
C LEU A 297 8.42 -6.35 -8.91
N SER A 298 8.47 -6.59 -7.61
CA SER A 298 8.52 -7.95 -7.04
C SER A 298 7.29 -8.76 -7.43
N LYS A 299 6.08 -8.19 -7.28
CA LYS A 299 4.83 -8.83 -7.70
C LYS A 299 4.81 -9.18 -9.19
N LEU A 300 5.21 -8.24 -10.05
CA LEU A 300 5.26 -8.46 -11.49
C LEU A 300 6.21 -9.59 -11.85
N LYS A 301 7.43 -9.58 -11.29
CA LYS A 301 8.42 -10.65 -11.48
C LYS A 301 7.85 -12.02 -11.07
N THR A 302 7.30 -12.10 -9.86
CA THR A 302 6.70 -13.34 -9.34
C THR A 302 5.53 -13.82 -10.22
N GLN A 303 4.64 -12.93 -10.67
CA GLN A 303 3.52 -13.29 -11.54
C GLN A 303 3.99 -13.84 -12.90
N THR A 304 5.01 -13.22 -13.51
CA THR A 304 5.61 -13.71 -14.75
C THR A 304 6.23 -15.10 -14.57
N GLU A 305 7.00 -15.30 -13.50
CA GLU A 305 7.63 -16.59 -13.20
C GLU A 305 6.59 -17.69 -12.95
N LEU A 306 5.56 -17.40 -12.14
CA LEU A 306 4.46 -18.32 -11.86
C LEU A 306 3.67 -18.67 -13.12
N SER A 307 3.45 -17.72 -14.03
CA SER A 307 2.77 -17.95 -15.30
C SER A 307 3.52 -18.99 -16.15
N ILE A 308 4.84 -18.87 -16.25
CA ILE A 308 5.67 -19.84 -16.99
C ILE A 308 5.65 -21.21 -16.32
N GLN A 309 5.76 -21.27 -14.99
CA GLN A 309 5.70 -22.54 -14.25
C GLN A 309 4.35 -23.24 -14.44
N LYS A 310 3.26 -22.48 -14.40
CA LYS A 310 1.89 -22.98 -14.65
C LYS A 310 1.76 -23.56 -16.04
N ILE A 311 2.20 -22.84 -17.07
CA ILE A 311 2.16 -23.32 -18.47
C ILE A 311 3.06 -24.57 -18.64
N SER A 312 4.24 -24.60 -18.03
CA SER A 312 5.15 -25.76 -18.08
C SER A 312 4.48 -27.01 -17.49
N LYS A 313 3.85 -26.87 -16.32
CA LYS A 313 3.10 -27.95 -15.66
C LYS A 313 1.92 -28.43 -16.51
N GLU A 314 1.17 -27.51 -17.10
CA GLU A 314 0.05 -27.79 -18.01
C GLU A 314 0.52 -28.58 -19.24
N LYS A 315 1.58 -28.12 -19.93
CA LYS A 315 2.15 -28.83 -21.09
C LYS A 315 2.70 -30.20 -20.75
N HIS A 316 3.41 -30.34 -19.63
CA HIS A 316 3.91 -31.63 -19.16
C HIS A 316 2.77 -32.60 -18.88
N THR A 317 1.74 -32.15 -18.17
CA THR A 317 0.55 -32.97 -17.86
C THR A 317 -0.15 -33.40 -19.15
N SER A 318 -0.39 -32.48 -20.08
CA SER A 318 -0.98 -32.80 -21.38
C SER A 318 -0.15 -33.80 -22.17
N LYS A 319 1.19 -33.72 -22.12
CA LYS A 319 2.06 -34.67 -22.83
C LYS A 319 2.01 -36.07 -22.19
N VAL A 320 1.96 -36.12 -20.86
CA VAL A 320 1.77 -37.37 -20.12
C VAL A 320 0.44 -38.01 -20.50
N ASP A 321 -0.64 -37.24 -20.57
CA ASP A 321 -1.97 -37.74 -20.94
C ASP A 321 -1.99 -38.28 -22.38
N GLU A 322 -1.37 -37.57 -23.33
CA GLU A 322 -1.22 -38.01 -24.73
C GLU A 322 -0.46 -39.33 -24.83
N LEU A 323 0.68 -39.45 -24.14
CA LEU A 323 1.48 -40.68 -24.12
C LEU A 323 0.74 -41.84 -23.45
N THR A 324 -0.01 -41.55 -22.38
CA THR A 324 -0.81 -42.56 -21.68
C THR A 324 -1.94 -43.06 -22.57
N GLN A 325 -2.61 -42.16 -23.29
CA GLN A 325 -3.62 -42.51 -24.29
C GLN A 325 -3.01 -43.35 -25.43
N LEU A 326 -1.81 -43.01 -25.90
CA LEU A 326 -1.12 -43.74 -26.97
C LEU A 326 -0.72 -45.17 -26.55
N ILE A 327 -0.18 -45.32 -25.33
CA ILE A 327 0.33 -46.60 -24.84
C ILE A 327 -0.80 -47.49 -24.33
N PHE A 328 -1.70 -46.94 -23.50
CA PHE A 328 -2.71 -47.74 -22.79
C PHE A 328 -4.12 -47.61 -23.39
N GLY A 329 -4.34 -46.76 -24.38
CA GLY A 329 -5.68 -46.51 -24.96
C GLY A 329 -6.62 -45.71 -24.06
N THR A 330 -6.15 -45.26 -22.89
CA THR A 330 -6.90 -44.47 -21.91
C THR A 330 -5.94 -43.55 -21.16
N ALA A 331 -6.34 -42.30 -20.92
CA ALA A 331 -5.59 -41.38 -20.05
C ALA A 331 -5.66 -41.78 -18.55
N SER A 332 -6.64 -42.60 -18.16
CA SER A 332 -6.79 -43.08 -16.77
C SER A 332 -6.33 -44.52 -16.64
N VAL A 333 -5.26 -44.72 -15.89
CA VAL A 333 -4.57 -46.01 -15.74
C VAL A 333 -4.85 -46.67 -14.40
N SER A 334 -4.71 -48.00 -14.35
CA SER A 334 -5.06 -48.83 -13.19
C SER A 334 -4.33 -48.38 -11.92
N ARG A 335 -5.10 -47.97 -10.90
CA ARG A 335 -4.57 -47.53 -9.61
C ARG A 335 -4.10 -48.69 -8.73
N LEU A 336 -3.01 -48.48 -7.99
CA LEU A 336 -2.57 -49.35 -6.90
C LEU A 336 -3.54 -49.25 -5.71
N LYS A 337 -3.75 -50.36 -5.01
CA LYS A 337 -4.76 -50.46 -3.95
C LYS A 337 -4.34 -49.69 -2.68
N ASN A 338 -3.06 -49.83 -2.30
CA ASN A 338 -2.53 -49.32 -1.03
C ASN A 338 -1.53 -48.17 -1.19
N TYR A 339 -1.02 -47.95 -2.41
CA TYR A 339 -0.07 -46.88 -2.72
C TYR A 339 -0.81 -45.78 -3.50
N THR A 340 -1.51 -44.91 -2.78
CA THR A 340 -2.37 -43.86 -3.36
C THR A 340 -2.16 -42.53 -2.65
N GLU A 341 -2.51 -41.43 -3.31
CA GLU A 341 -2.48 -40.11 -2.67
C GLU A 341 -3.44 -40.02 -1.47
N LYS A 342 -4.58 -40.74 -1.49
CA LYS A 342 -5.50 -40.79 -0.34
C LYS A 342 -4.84 -41.41 0.89
N ALA A 343 -3.95 -42.38 0.69
CA ALA A 343 -3.18 -42.98 1.77
C ALA A 343 -2.15 -42.01 2.38
N ASN A 344 -1.83 -40.87 1.73
CA ASN A 344 -0.94 -39.84 2.26
C ASN A 344 -1.58 -38.97 3.36
N VAL A 345 -2.91 -38.90 3.44
CA VAL A 345 -3.63 -38.08 4.44
C VAL A 345 -3.19 -38.35 5.89
N PRO A 346 -3.10 -39.61 6.37
CA PRO A 346 -2.59 -39.88 7.71
C PRO A 346 -1.10 -39.58 7.91
N PHE A 347 -0.26 -39.66 6.86
CA PHE A 347 1.17 -39.31 6.94
C PHE A 347 1.36 -37.79 7.05
N ALA A 348 0.62 -37.02 6.26
CA ALA A 348 0.63 -35.55 6.31
C ALA A 348 0.25 -35.01 7.70
N LYS A 349 -0.74 -35.62 8.36
CA LYS A 349 -1.14 -35.27 9.74
C LYS A 349 -0.03 -35.50 10.78
N LYS A 350 0.94 -36.37 10.48
CA LYS A 350 2.08 -36.68 11.35
C LYS A 350 3.38 -36.00 10.91
N MET A 351 3.31 -35.06 9.95
CA MET A 351 4.48 -34.44 9.31
C MET A 351 5.48 -35.44 8.74
N LEU A 352 5.01 -36.61 8.29
CA LEU A 352 5.84 -37.62 7.64
C LEU A 352 5.79 -37.47 6.12
N GLY A 353 6.90 -37.82 5.46
CA GLY A 353 6.95 -37.95 4.01
C GLY A 353 6.00 -39.05 3.54
N GLY A 354 5.08 -38.70 2.62
CA GLY A 354 4.13 -39.64 2.03
C GLY A 354 4.67 -40.37 0.80
N PHE A 355 3.80 -41.10 0.13
CA PHE A 355 4.06 -41.73 -1.16
C PHE A 355 4.28 -40.70 -2.25
N ILE A 356 5.48 -40.71 -2.85
CA ILE A 356 5.93 -39.75 -3.87
C ILE A 356 5.83 -40.27 -5.31
N PHE A 357 5.79 -41.60 -5.52
CA PHE A 357 5.82 -42.22 -6.86
C PHE A 357 4.47 -42.85 -7.27
N VAL A 358 3.35 -42.25 -6.84
CA VAL A 358 2.02 -42.86 -7.02
C VAL A 358 1.69 -43.04 -8.49
N GLN A 359 1.91 -41.99 -9.30
CA GLN A 359 1.59 -41.99 -10.71
C GLN A 359 2.54 -42.88 -11.54
N PRO A 360 3.88 -42.81 -11.40
CA PRO A 360 4.80 -43.74 -12.07
C PRO A 360 4.51 -45.22 -11.79
N LEU A 361 4.18 -45.58 -10.54
CA LEU A 361 3.89 -46.97 -10.19
C LEU A 361 2.55 -47.47 -10.75
N ASN A 362 1.58 -46.59 -10.94
CA ASN A 362 0.34 -46.93 -11.65
C ASN A 362 0.63 -47.22 -13.13
N TYR A 363 1.50 -46.45 -13.78
CA TYR A 363 1.94 -46.72 -15.16
C TYR A 363 2.67 -48.07 -15.26
N LEU A 364 3.57 -48.36 -14.32
CA LEU A 364 4.26 -49.66 -14.28
C LEU A 364 3.26 -50.82 -14.12
N LYS A 365 2.31 -50.71 -13.19
CA LYS A 365 1.29 -51.73 -12.99
C LYS A 365 0.46 -51.95 -14.26
N ALA A 366 0.04 -50.89 -14.92
CA ALA A 366 -0.72 -50.98 -16.16
C ALA A 366 0.09 -51.67 -17.26
N PHE A 367 1.35 -51.29 -17.44
CA PHE A 367 2.25 -51.92 -18.40
C PHE A 367 2.40 -53.43 -18.15
N LEU A 368 2.60 -53.84 -16.90
CA LEU A 368 2.69 -55.25 -16.53
C LEU A 368 1.39 -56.03 -16.84
N LEU A 369 0.24 -55.40 -16.63
CA LEU A 369 -1.06 -56.03 -16.86
C LEU A 369 -1.42 -56.14 -18.35
N ASP A 370 -1.14 -55.10 -19.12
CA ASP A 370 -1.57 -54.99 -20.51
C ASP A 370 -0.61 -55.75 -21.46
N TYR A 371 0.70 -55.71 -21.18
CA TYR A 371 1.71 -56.31 -22.05
C TYR A 371 2.28 -57.64 -21.54
N LEU A 372 2.58 -57.76 -20.24
CA LEU A 372 3.32 -58.93 -19.72
C LEU A 372 2.44 -60.05 -19.18
N LYS A 373 1.22 -59.73 -18.71
CA LYS A 373 0.36 -60.71 -18.02
C LYS A 373 0.01 -61.92 -18.88
N LYS A 374 -0.26 -61.71 -20.18
CA LYS A 374 -0.63 -62.79 -21.10
C LYS A 374 0.54 -63.73 -21.31
N ASP A 375 1.71 -63.19 -21.59
CA ASP A 375 2.92 -63.95 -21.91
C ASP A 375 3.43 -64.73 -20.70
N ILE A 376 3.46 -64.07 -19.53
CA ILE A 376 3.81 -64.74 -18.27
C ILE A 376 2.81 -65.86 -17.94
N ARG A 377 1.50 -65.63 -18.14
CA ARG A 377 0.49 -66.66 -17.89
C ARG A 377 0.67 -67.87 -18.82
N GLN A 378 0.97 -67.65 -20.10
CA GLN A 378 1.25 -68.75 -21.03
C GLN A 378 2.45 -69.58 -20.61
N ILE A 379 3.53 -68.94 -20.15
CA ILE A 379 4.71 -69.65 -19.63
C ILE A 379 4.37 -70.42 -18.36
N ILE A 380 3.65 -69.81 -17.42
CA ILE A 380 3.22 -70.47 -16.17
C ILE A 380 2.31 -71.66 -16.47
N ASP A 381 1.37 -71.54 -17.41
CA ASP A 381 0.50 -72.63 -17.83
C ASP A 381 1.29 -73.81 -18.43
N LEU A 382 2.45 -73.55 -19.01
CA LEU A 382 3.36 -74.57 -19.55
C LEU A 382 4.11 -75.33 -18.45
N PHE A 383 4.46 -74.64 -17.36
CA PHE A 383 5.11 -75.22 -16.17
C PHE A 383 4.12 -75.84 -15.18
N LEU A 384 2.83 -75.50 -15.27
CA LEU A 384 1.77 -76.14 -14.52
C LEU A 384 1.53 -77.56 -15.06
N ILE A 385 2.24 -78.54 -14.49
CA ILE A 385 1.91 -79.95 -14.64
C ILE A 385 0.52 -80.16 -14.02
N LYS A 386 -0.51 -80.21 -14.87
CA LYS A 386 -1.86 -80.57 -14.47
C LYS A 386 -1.84 -82.03 -14.03
N GLY A 387 -1.74 -82.26 -12.73
CA GLY A 387 -1.97 -83.59 -12.15
C GLY A 387 -3.36 -84.08 -12.54
N LYS A 388 -3.43 -85.02 -13.49
CA LYS A 388 -4.65 -85.78 -13.75
C LYS A 388 -4.77 -86.79 -12.62
N TRP A 389 -5.66 -86.52 -11.67
CA TRP A 389 -6.14 -87.57 -10.78
C TRP A 389 -7.05 -88.49 -11.61
N SER A 390 -6.56 -89.70 -11.87
CA SER A 390 -7.37 -90.78 -12.43
C SER A 390 -8.08 -91.51 -11.29
N SER A 391 -9.41 -91.48 -11.35
CA SER A 391 -10.42 -92.19 -10.51
C SER A 391 -10.91 -91.43 -9.29
#